data_AF-A0A2P6NG01-F1
#
_entry.id   AF-A0A2P6NG01-F1
#
_cell.length_a   1.000
_cell.length_b   1.000
_cell.length_c   1.000
_cell.angle_alpha   90.00
_cell.angle_beta   90.00
_cell.angle_gamma   90.00
#
_symmetry.space_group_name_H-M   'P 1'
#
loop_
_entity.id
_entity.type
_entity.pdbx_description
1 polymer ?
#
loop_
_entity_poly.entity_id
_entity_poly.type
_entity_poly.pdbx_seq_one_letter_code
_entity_poly.pdbx_strand_id
1 'polypeptide(L)'
;MPFFLIAELPTHSEESRAKANESLVVLAEQVKEREPFAKPYYFFHNTSDPTDFQIYGFERYDIDASELHAKHVDTEQFKQFSKKVEEGNLYNGKEIAVHLYDEVAGYVERPGTEGKKVETVLIAWLKANNAQDRETALQLLTNLANDVHQNEHDAYTYIVLKSKDDDQSLVVFERYATKEALTGAHRAGKVYQSNGPKMAPLIAQKSVIEYAESGIGYILRQLKWLSEACEKTTRLTWEKEGRQMFHVGSSYQAHL
;
A
#
# COMPACT_ATOMS: atom_id res chain seq x y z
N MET A 1 16.59 3.28 -10.63
CA MET A 1 15.31 4.04 -10.69
C MET A 1 14.37 3.45 -9.64
N PRO A 2 13.47 4.24 -9.02
CA PRO A 2 12.47 3.67 -8.12
C PRO A 2 11.68 2.56 -8.79
N PHE A 3 11.29 1.56 -8.01
CA PHE A 3 10.46 0.45 -8.49
C PHE A 3 9.45 0.03 -7.42
N PHE A 4 8.39 -0.61 -7.87
CA PHE A 4 7.41 -1.26 -7.03
C PHE A 4 7.67 -2.77 -6.98
N LEU A 5 7.31 -3.37 -5.86
CA LEU A 5 7.42 -4.78 -5.60
C LEU A 5 6.08 -5.28 -5.07
N ILE A 6 5.58 -6.37 -5.64
CA ILE A 6 4.51 -7.16 -5.03
C ILE A 6 5.09 -8.51 -4.62
N ALA A 7 5.07 -8.79 -3.31
CA ALA A 7 5.50 -10.05 -2.73
C ALA A 7 4.30 -10.93 -2.42
N GLU A 8 4.42 -12.23 -2.67
CA GLU A 8 3.46 -13.24 -2.24
C GLU A 8 4.16 -14.19 -1.27
N LEU A 9 3.75 -14.11 0.00
CA LEU A 9 4.33 -14.88 1.09
C LEU A 9 3.42 -16.07 1.42
N PRO A 10 3.81 -17.29 1.06
CA PRO A 10 2.89 -18.41 1.07
C PRO A 10 2.82 -19.10 2.42
N THR A 11 1.68 -19.02 3.12
CA THR A 11 1.44 -19.77 4.37
C THR A 11 0.48 -20.94 4.15
N HIS A 12 0.50 -21.93 5.05
CA HIS A 12 -0.31 -23.16 4.89
C HIS A 12 -1.63 -23.18 5.67
N SER A 13 -1.85 -22.19 6.55
CA SER A 13 -3.06 -22.11 7.38
C SER A 13 -3.28 -20.68 7.87
N GLU A 14 -4.51 -20.39 8.31
CA GLU A 14 -4.83 -19.11 8.96
C GLU A 14 -3.99 -18.85 10.22
N GLU A 15 -3.72 -19.89 11.02
CA GLU A 15 -2.86 -19.80 12.20
C GLU A 15 -1.42 -19.42 11.81
N SER A 16 -0.90 -20.02 10.75
CA SER A 16 0.44 -19.71 10.23
C SER A 16 0.53 -18.30 9.67
N ARG A 17 -0.51 -17.83 8.98
CA ARG A 17 -0.65 -16.42 8.57
C ARG A 17 -0.63 -15.48 9.76
N ALA A 18 -1.39 -15.77 10.82
CA ALA A 18 -1.43 -14.93 12.02
C ALA A 18 -0.05 -14.82 12.70
N LYS A 19 0.67 -15.95 12.87
CA LYS A 19 2.03 -15.94 13.43
C LYS A 19 3.05 -15.23 12.54
N ALA A 20 2.93 -15.38 11.22
CA ALA A 20 3.79 -14.67 10.28
C ALA A 20 3.55 -13.15 10.38
N ASN A 21 2.29 -12.73 10.52
CA ASN A 21 1.90 -11.34 10.73
C ASN A 21 2.53 -10.74 12.00
N GLU A 22 2.59 -11.47 13.12
CA GLU A 22 3.27 -11.01 14.34
C GLU A 22 4.75 -10.69 14.07
N SER A 23 5.42 -11.50 13.26
CA SER A 23 6.82 -11.27 12.87
C SER A 23 6.95 -10.13 11.85
N LEU A 24 6.00 -9.99 10.93
CA LEU A 24 5.96 -8.89 9.95
C LEU A 24 5.75 -7.53 10.62
N VAL A 25 4.99 -7.43 11.71
CA VAL A 25 4.86 -6.18 12.47
C VAL A 25 6.23 -5.67 12.93
N VAL A 26 7.06 -6.57 13.47
CA VAL A 26 8.42 -6.22 13.91
C VAL A 26 9.30 -5.81 12.73
N LEU A 27 9.24 -6.57 11.63
CA LEU A 27 9.99 -6.25 10.42
C LEU A 27 9.60 -4.89 9.85
N ALA A 28 8.30 -4.60 9.72
CA ALA A 28 7.80 -3.36 9.15
C ALA A 28 8.25 -2.13 9.95
N GLU A 29 8.26 -2.20 11.28
CA GLU A 29 8.80 -1.11 12.12
C GLU A 29 10.31 -0.94 11.93
N GLN A 30 11.07 -2.04 11.83
CA GLN A 30 12.52 -1.98 11.58
C GLN A 30 12.84 -1.41 10.19
N VAL A 31 12.10 -1.81 9.15
CA VAL A 31 12.20 -1.25 7.79
C VAL A 31 11.86 0.25 7.82
N LYS A 32 10.79 0.64 8.52
CA LYS A 32 10.41 2.05 8.71
C LYS A 32 11.49 2.86 9.45
N GLU A 33 12.22 2.27 10.38
CA GLU A 33 13.28 2.99 11.07
C GLU A 33 14.57 3.07 10.24
N ARG A 34 14.97 1.95 9.63
CA ARG A 34 16.33 1.73 9.12
C ARG A 34 16.47 1.87 7.61
N GLU A 35 15.37 1.78 6.87
CA GLU A 35 15.37 1.76 5.40
C GLU A 35 14.60 2.96 4.85
N PRO A 36 15.18 4.19 4.87
CA PRO A 36 14.49 5.42 4.43
C PRO A 36 14.12 5.42 2.94
N PHE A 37 14.69 4.50 2.17
CA PHE A 37 14.39 4.27 0.77
C PHE A 37 13.15 3.40 0.55
N ALA A 38 12.66 2.66 1.56
CA ALA A 38 11.38 1.96 1.54
C ALA A 38 10.23 2.96 1.80
N LYS A 39 9.35 3.14 0.80
CA LYS A 39 8.32 4.20 0.75
C LYS A 39 6.92 3.70 1.16
N PRO A 40 6.13 3.00 0.33
CA PRO A 40 5.18 2.05 0.87
C PRO A 40 5.87 0.76 1.28
N TYR A 41 5.41 0.19 2.38
CA TYR A 41 5.73 -1.15 2.88
C TYR A 41 4.46 -1.66 3.54
N TYR A 42 3.55 -2.26 2.76
CA TYR A 42 2.14 -2.40 3.11
C TYR A 42 1.64 -3.82 2.85
N PHE A 43 0.93 -4.42 3.81
CA PHE A 43 0.51 -5.82 3.71
C PHE A 43 -1.00 -6.02 3.74
N PHE A 44 -1.48 -7.03 3.01
CA PHE A 44 -2.90 -7.36 2.84
C PHE A 44 -3.08 -8.86 2.57
N HIS A 45 -4.33 -9.34 2.61
CA HIS A 45 -4.65 -10.75 2.42
C HIS A 45 -5.91 -10.92 1.57
N ASN A 46 -5.98 -12.01 0.82
CA ASN A 46 -7.06 -12.31 -0.10
C ASN A 46 -8.36 -12.55 0.69
N THR A 47 -9.45 -11.89 0.30
CA THR A 47 -10.78 -12.08 0.88
C THR A 47 -11.75 -12.78 -0.07
N SER A 48 -11.31 -12.99 -1.32
CA SER A 48 -12.09 -13.64 -2.36
C SER A 48 -11.97 -15.17 -2.30
N ASP A 49 -10.85 -15.70 -1.79
CA ASP A 49 -10.61 -17.13 -1.61
C ASP A 49 -10.30 -17.45 -0.13
N PRO A 50 -11.20 -18.14 0.60
CA PRO A 50 -10.98 -18.48 2.01
C PRO A 50 -9.89 -19.53 2.23
N THR A 51 -9.42 -20.19 1.17
CA THR A 51 -8.32 -21.16 1.22
C THR A 51 -6.96 -20.53 0.93
N ASP A 52 -6.96 -19.25 0.54
CA ASP A 52 -5.75 -18.49 0.29
C ASP A 52 -5.23 -17.86 1.59
N PHE A 53 -4.30 -18.54 2.23
CA PHE A 53 -3.64 -18.07 3.44
C PHE A 53 -2.41 -17.19 3.16
N GLN A 54 -2.17 -16.79 1.91
CA GLN A 54 -1.02 -15.97 1.55
C GLN A 54 -1.10 -14.58 2.18
N ILE A 55 0.08 -14.01 2.46
CA ILE A 55 0.24 -12.60 2.80
C ILE A 55 0.83 -11.91 1.58
N TYR A 56 0.22 -10.80 1.19
CA TYR A 56 0.69 -10.02 0.06
C TYR A 56 1.33 -8.73 0.55
N GLY A 57 2.51 -8.40 0.03
CA GLY A 57 3.21 -7.15 0.29
C GLY A 57 3.17 -6.23 -0.93
N PHE A 58 2.82 -4.96 -0.75
CA PHE A 58 2.97 -3.90 -1.74
C PHE A 58 4.01 -2.91 -1.24
N GLU A 59 5.12 -2.85 -1.95
CA GLU A 59 6.31 -2.14 -1.50
C GLU A 59 6.83 -1.25 -2.63
N ARG A 60 7.52 -0.17 -2.27
CA ARG A 60 8.25 0.67 -3.23
C ARG A 60 9.59 1.05 -2.64
N TYR A 61 10.61 0.95 -3.47
CA TYR A 61 11.97 1.26 -3.09
C TYR A 61 12.57 2.33 -3.98
N ASP A 62 13.16 3.36 -3.37
CA ASP A 62 13.92 4.41 -4.05
C ASP A 62 15.42 4.05 -4.09
N ILE A 63 15.74 2.84 -4.59
CA ILE A 63 17.10 2.35 -4.87
C ILE A 63 17.11 1.67 -6.24
N ASP A 64 18.28 1.25 -6.71
CA ASP A 64 18.33 0.36 -7.86
C ASP A 64 17.85 -1.05 -7.48
N ALA A 65 17.11 -1.72 -8.37
CA ALA A 65 16.62 -3.07 -8.12
C ALA A 65 17.75 -4.07 -7.86
N SER A 66 18.93 -3.86 -8.47
CA SER A 66 20.13 -4.68 -8.22
C SER A 66 20.67 -4.57 -6.79
N GLU A 67 20.31 -3.51 -6.06
CA GLU A 67 20.71 -3.30 -4.65
C GLU A 67 19.69 -3.85 -3.65
N LEU A 68 18.51 -4.30 -4.10
CA LEU A 68 17.42 -4.75 -3.22
C LEU A 68 17.89 -5.85 -2.26
N HIS A 69 18.66 -6.82 -2.75
CA HIS A 69 19.18 -7.89 -1.91
C HIS A 69 20.06 -7.33 -0.79
N ALA A 70 21.13 -6.60 -1.13
CA ALA A 70 22.06 -6.09 -0.15
C ALA A 70 21.44 -5.10 0.85
N LYS A 71 20.43 -4.32 0.42
CA LYS A 71 19.84 -3.24 1.22
C LYS A 71 18.58 -3.64 1.99
N HIS A 72 17.86 -4.67 1.57
CA HIS A 72 16.61 -5.11 2.20
C HIS A 72 16.65 -6.60 2.59
N VAL A 73 16.81 -7.49 1.60
CA VAL A 73 16.65 -8.95 1.81
C VAL A 73 17.76 -9.57 2.68
N ASP A 74 19.00 -9.15 2.47
CA ASP A 74 20.19 -9.71 3.15
C ASP A 74 20.48 -9.02 4.48
N THR A 75 19.62 -8.09 4.89
CA THR A 75 19.76 -7.37 6.15
C THR A 75 19.47 -8.26 7.34
N GLU A 76 19.98 -7.86 8.51
CA GLU A 76 19.77 -8.59 9.74
C GLU A 76 18.28 -8.65 10.14
N GLN A 77 17.53 -7.56 9.94
CA GLN A 77 16.09 -7.54 10.24
C GLN A 77 15.30 -8.55 9.39
N PHE A 78 15.57 -8.63 8.08
CA PHE A 78 14.88 -9.57 7.20
C PHE A 78 15.28 -11.01 7.51
N LYS A 79 16.57 -11.27 7.77
CA LYS A 79 17.05 -12.59 8.22
C LYS A 79 16.39 -13.05 9.52
N GLN A 80 16.19 -12.15 10.48
CA GLN A 80 15.47 -12.48 11.72
C GLN A 80 14.01 -12.84 11.46
N PHE A 81 13.36 -12.12 10.55
CA PHE A 81 12.02 -12.47 10.09
C PHE A 81 11.99 -13.85 9.42
N SER A 82 12.82 -14.09 8.40
CA SER A 82 12.89 -15.37 7.69
C SER A 82 13.14 -16.54 8.65
N LYS A 83 14.08 -16.38 9.59
CA LYS A 83 14.37 -17.39 10.61
C LYS A 83 13.16 -17.72 11.46
N LYS A 84 12.39 -16.74 11.94
CA LYS A 84 11.17 -16.99 12.73
C LYS A 84 10.12 -17.74 11.92
N VAL A 85 10.00 -17.40 10.65
CA VAL A 85 9.02 -18.04 9.77
C VAL A 85 9.42 -19.49 9.46
N GLU A 86 10.71 -19.75 9.25
CA GLU A 86 11.27 -21.09 9.08
C GLU A 86 11.15 -21.95 10.36
N GLU A 87 11.57 -21.43 11.52
CA GLU A 87 11.48 -22.14 12.81
C GLU A 87 10.03 -22.45 13.20
N GLY A 88 9.10 -21.57 12.83
CA GLY A 88 7.66 -21.80 13.01
C GLY A 88 7.04 -22.74 11.98
N ASN A 89 7.79 -23.15 10.94
CA ASN A 89 7.29 -23.89 9.79
C ASN A 89 6.03 -23.25 9.17
N LEU A 90 5.97 -21.91 9.09
CA LEU A 90 4.72 -21.23 8.73
C LEU A 90 4.43 -21.26 7.22
N TYR A 91 5.44 -21.56 6.40
CA TYR A 91 5.27 -21.67 4.95
C TYR A 91 4.55 -22.94 4.51
N ASN A 92 3.97 -22.91 3.31
CA ASN A 92 3.38 -24.09 2.66
C ASN A 92 4.37 -24.84 1.75
N GLY A 93 5.67 -24.53 1.86
CA GLY A 93 6.74 -25.11 1.04
C GLY A 93 6.90 -24.50 -0.35
N LYS A 94 6.06 -23.53 -0.74
CA LYS A 94 6.28 -22.71 -1.93
C LYS A 94 7.31 -21.61 -1.64
N GLU A 95 8.08 -21.26 -2.66
CA GLU A 95 8.98 -20.10 -2.60
C GLU A 95 8.18 -18.80 -2.53
N ILE A 96 8.77 -17.76 -1.92
CA ILE A 96 8.21 -16.41 -1.93
C ILE A 96 8.27 -15.90 -3.36
N ALA A 97 7.11 -15.57 -3.94
CA ALA A 97 7.06 -14.94 -5.25
C ALA A 97 7.32 -13.43 -5.09
N VAL A 98 8.18 -12.89 -5.94
CA VAL A 98 8.51 -11.46 -5.97
C VAL A 98 8.33 -10.96 -7.40
N HIS A 99 7.53 -9.93 -7.55
CA HIS A 99 7.24 -9.32 -8.85
C HIS A 99 7.66 -7.85 -8.85
N LEU A 100 8.56 -7.48 -9.77
CA LEU A 100 9.08 -6.12 -9.87
C LEU A 100 8.35 -5.33 -10.97
N TYR A 101 8.06 -4.06 -10.68
CA TYR A 101 7.29 -3.19 -11.55
C TYR A 101 7.89 -1.79 -11.66
N ASP A 102 7.74 -1.20 -12.84
CA ASP A 102 7.89 0.24 -13.05
C ASP A 102 6.53 0.94 -12.91
N GLU A 103 6.54 2.13 -12.32
CA GLU A 103 5.37 3.02 -12.27
C GLU A 103 5.05 3.57 -13.66
N VAL A 104 3.76 3.55 -14.04
CA VAL A 104 3.30 4.11 -15.30
C VAL A 104 2.44 5.36 -15.08
N ALA A 105 1.42 5.25 -14.22
CA ALA A 105 0.47 6.33 -13.95
C ALA A 105 -0.23 6.15 -12.60
N GLY A 106 -0.85 7.22 -12.11
CA GLY A 106 -1.70 7.21 -10.92
C GLY A 106 -1.02 7.80 -9.69
N TYR A 107 -1.40 7.31 -8.51
CA TYR A 107 -0.94 7.82 -7.22
C TYR A 107 -1.02 6.72 -6.15
N VAL A 108 -0.02 6.69 -5.27
CA VAL A 108 0.07 5.73 -4.15
C VAL A 108 -0.85 6.11 -2.99
N GLU A 109 -1.00 7.40 -2.70
CA GLU A 109 -1.88 7.91 -1.65
C GLU A 109 -2.48 9.24 -2.09
N ARG A 110 -3.77 9.40 -1.86
CA ARG A 110 -4.47 10.66 -2.10
C ARG A 110 -4.15 11.65 -0.96
N PRO A 111 -3.84 12.92 -1.26
CA PRO A 111 -3.65 13.91 -0.20
C PRO A 111 -4.88 14.02 0.71
N GLY A 112 -4.67 14.01 2.02
CA GLY A 112 -5.73 14.12 3.01
C GLY A 112 -6.47 12.81 3.31
N THR A 113 -5.97 11.67 2.82
CA THR A 113 -6.49 10.33 3.18
C THR A 113 -5.57 9.56 4.12
N GLU A 114 -4.52 10.20 4.61
CA GLU A 114 -3.50 9.57 5.43
C GLU A 114 -4.10 9.00 6.72
N GLY A 115 -3.92 7.70 6.95
CA GLY A 115 -4.45 7.01 8.12
C GLY A 115 -5.97 6.81 8.12
N LYS A 116 -6.67 7.18 7.04
CA LYS A 116 -8.08 6.81 6.89
C LYS A 116 -8.20 5.30 6.66
N LYS A 117 -9.29 4.74 7.18
CA LYS A 117 -9.64 3.33 7.00
C LYS A 117 -9.89 3.04 5.52
N VAL A 118 -9.29 1.96 5.02
CA VAL A 118 -9.63 1.34 3.74
C VAL A 118 -10.50 0.12 4.00
N GLU A 119 -11.58 -0.01 3.25
CA GLU A 119 -12.45 -1.18 3.33
C GLU A 119 -12.11 -2.23 2.27
N THR A 120 -11.57 -1.80 1.13
CA THR A 120 -11.29 -2.69 0.01
C THR A 120 -9.97 -2.35 -0.65
N VAL A 121 -9.13 -3.38 -0.79
CA VAL A 121 -7.95 -3.37 -1.64
C VAL A 121 -8.28 -4.23 -2.86
N LEU A 122 -7.91 -3.79 -4.06
CA LEU A 122 -8.12 -4.55 -5.29
C LEU A 122 -6.81 -4.61 -6.08
N ILE A 123 -6.51 -5.79 -6.60
CA ILE A 123 -5.45 -5.95 -7.59
C ILE A 123 -6.03 -6.55 -8.86
N ALA A 124 -5.85 -5.84 -9.97
CA ALA A 124 -6.13 -6.34 -11.30
C ALA A 124 -4.82 -6.80 -11.94
N TRP A 125 -4.61 -8.11 -11.99
CA TRP A 125 -3.52 -8.77 -12.70
C TRP A 125 -3.93 -8.98 -14.15
N LEU A 126 -3.22 -8.34 -15.07
CA LEU A 126 -3.56 -8.38 -16.50
C LEU A 126 -2.34 -8.85 -17.29
N LYS A 127 -2.59 -9.70 -18.29
CA LYS A 127 -1.60 -10.11 -19.29
C LYS A 127 -2.12 -9.74 -20.67
N ALA A 128 -1.41 -8.86 -21.36
CA ALA A 128 -1.73 -8.50 -22.72
C ALA A 128 -1.43 -9.64 -23.70
N ASN A 129 -2.00 -9.61 -24.92
CA ASN A 129 -1.69 -10.64 -25.92
C ASN A 129 -0.24 -10.59 -26.42
N ASN A 130 0.34 -9.39 -26.41
CA ASN A 130 1.70 -9.09 -26.86
C ASN A 130 2.16 -7.73 -26.27
N ALA A 131 3.44 -7.39 -26.45
CA ALA A 131 4.00 -6.14 -25.93
C ALA A 131 3.33 -4.88 -26.50
N GLN A 132 2.91 -4.87 -27.77
CA GLN A 132 2.25 -3.71 -28.38
C GLN A 132 0.85 -3.48 -27.78
N ASP A 133 0.10 -4.56 -27.55
CA ASP A 133 -1.18 -4.52 -26.87
C ASP A 133 -1.02 -4.05 -25.41
N ARG A 134 0.07 -4.44 -24.74
CA ARG A 134 0.42 -3.95 -23.39
C ARG A 134 0.57 -2.44 -23.38
N GLU A 135 1.36 -1.87 -24.29
CA GLU A 135 1.55 -0.41 -24.35
C GLU A 135 0.23 0.34 -24.64
N THR A 136 -0.63 -0.24 -25.48
CA THR A 136 -1.97 0.30 -25.76
C THR A 136 -2.87 0.24 -24.52
N ALA A 137 -2.85 -0.88 -23.80
CA ALA A 137 -3.57 -1.05 -22.54
C ALA A 137 -3.10 -0.04 -21.47
N LEU A 138 -1.78 0.17 -21.35
CA LEU A 138 -1.21 1.14 -20.41
C LEU A 138 -1.68 2.58 -20.70
N GLN A 139 -1.83 2.97 -21.97
CA GLN A 139 -2.38 4.29 -22.33
C GLN A 139 -3.85 4.43 -21.89
N LEU A 140 -4.67 3.40 -22.10
CA LEU A 140 -6.07 3.41 -21.66
C LEU A 140 -6.16 3.49 -20.12
N LEU A 141 -5.32 2.73 -19.41
CA LEU A 141 -5.28 2.76 -17.94
C LEU A 141 -4.74 4.08 -17.40
N THR A 142 -3.79 4.73 -18.09
CA THR A 142 -3.32 6.07 -17.73
C THR A 142 -4.46 7.08 -17.77
N ASN A 143 -5.31 7.02 -18.81
CA ASN A 143 -6.50 7.89 -18.90
C ASN A 143 -7.49 7.61 -17.77
N LEU A 144 -7.69 6.34 -17.41
CA LEU A 144 -8.54 5.96 -16.28
C LEU A 144 -7.96 6.43 -14.94
N ALA A 145 -6.65 6.27 -14.71
CA ALA A 145 -5.99 6.72 -13.49
C ALA A 145 -6.16 8.24 -13.27
N ASN A 146 -6.08 9.03 -14.34
CA ASN A 146 -6.31 10.47 -14.28
C ASN A 146 -7.78 10.80 -13.94
N ASP A 147 -8.74 10.09 -14.54
CA ASP A 147 -10.17 10.25 -14.24
C ASP A 147 -10.49 9.90 -12.79
N VAL A 148 -10.00 8.76 -12.30
CA VAL A 148 -10.12 8.32 -10.91
C VAL A 148 -9.53 9.37 -9.97
N HIS A 149 -8.34 9.90 -10.27
CA HIS A 149 -7.73 10.93 -9.43
C HIS A 149 -8.59 12.19 -9.33
N GLN A 150 -9.20 12.62 -10.43
CA GLN A 150 -10.00 13.85 -10.50
C GLN A 150 -11.40 13.69 -9.91
N ASN A 151 -12.04 12.53 -10.11
CA ASN A 151 -13.47 12.36 -9.91
C ASN A 151 -13.84 11.38 -8.78
N GLU A 152 -12.92 10.51 -8.34
CA GLU A 152 -13.20 9.48 -7.32
C GLU A 152 -12.44 9.78 -6.01
N HIS A 153 -12.98 10.67 -5.18
CA HIS A 153 -12.33 11.09 -3.92
C HIS A 153 -12.14 9.97 -2.89
N ASP A 154 -12.97 8.92 -2.98
CA ASP A 154 -12.90 7.75 -2.10
C ASP A 154 -11.96 6.64 -2.64
N ALA A 155 -11.34 6.86 -3.81
CA ALA A 155 -10.16 6.11 -4.22
C ALA A 155 -8.93 6.73 -3.54
N TYR A 156 -8.37 6.01 -2.56
CA TYR A 156 -7.20 6.47 -1.80
C TYR A 156 -5.89 6.10 -2.50
N THR A 157 -5.90 5.02 -3.26
CA THR A 157 -4.77 4.60 -4.10
C THR A 157 -5.33 4.14 -5.45
N TYR A 158 -4.69 4.55 -6.53
CA TYR A 158 -4.92 4.00 -7.87
C TYR A 158 -3.62 4.10 -8.63
N ILE A 159 -2.91 2.99 -8.84
CA ILE A 159 -1.61 2.99 -9.50
C ILE A 159 -1.53 1.90 -10.57
N VAL A 160 -1.03 2.29 -11.74
CA VAL A 160 -0.82 1.44 -12.89
C VAL A 160 0.67 1.09 -12.96
N LEU A 161 0.96 -0.20 -13.00
CA LEU A 161 2.29 -0.77 -12.92
C LEU A 161 2.59 -1.64 -14.13
N LYS A 162 3.81 -1.54 -14.65
CA LYS A 162 4.31 -2.35 -15.77
C LYS A 162 5.36 -3.32 -15.28
N SER A 163 5.22 -4.61 -15.58
CA SER A 163 6.19 -5.61 -15.15
C SER A 163 7.56 -5.36 -15.77
N LYS A 164 8.62 -5.56 -14.97
CA LYS A 164 10.02 -5.50 -15.42
C LYS A 164 10.49 -6.81 -16.05
N ASP A 165 9.85 -7.92 -15.66
CA ASP A 165 10.29 -9.28 -15.99
C ASP A 165 9.44 -9.93 -17.09
N ASP A 166 8.23 -9.42 -17.36
CA ASP A 166 7.31 -9.91 -18.39
C ASP A 166 6.83 -8.75 -19.28
N ASP A 167 7.12 -8.84 -20.59
CA ASP A 167 6.80 -7.80 -21.57
C ASP A 167 5.30 -7.70 -21.91
N GLN A 168 4.46 -8.56 -21.35
CA GLN A 168 3.00 -8.58 -21.52
C GLN A 168 2.24 -8.25 -20.23
N SER A 169 2.87 -8.41 -19.06
CA SER A 169 2.19 -8.28 -17.77
C SER A 169 2.14 -6.82 -17.28
N LEU A 170 0.99 -6.45 -16.75
CA LEU A 170 0.73 -5.18 -16.08
C LEU A 170 -0.22 -5.39 -14.90
N VAL A 171 -0.17 -4.50 -13.92
CA VAL A 171 -0.97 -4.58 -12.71
C VAL A 171 -1.61 -3.23 -12.42
N VAL A 172 -2.84 -3.25 -11.93
CA VAL A 172 -3.45 -2.09 -11.28
C VAL A 172 -3.65 -2.42 -9.81
N PHE A 173 -3.13 -1.57 -8.92
CA PHE A 173 -3.31 -1.68 -7.48
C PHE A 173 -4.18 -0.52 -6.99
N GLU A 174 -5.24 -0.85 -6.27
CA GLU A 174 -6.30 0.10 -5.90
C GLU A 174 -6.67 -0.05 -4.41
N ARG A 175 -6.92 1.08 -3.73
CA ARG A 175 -7.43 1.11 -2.35
C ARG A 175 -8.62 2.07 -2.28
N TYR A 176 -9.73 1.61 -1.74
CA TYR A 176 -10.97 2.37 -1.62
C TYR A 176 -11.45 2.52 -0.18
N ALA A 177 -12.03 3.68 0.12
CA ALA A 177 -12.65 3.97 1.41
C ALA A 177 -13.77 2.99 1.75
N THR A 178 -14.56 2.61 0.75
CA THR A 178 -15.72 1.71 0.87
C THR A 178 -15.82 0.78 -0.33
N LYS A 179 -16.53 -0.33 -0.16
CA LYS A 179 -16.86 -1.21 -1.29
C LYS A 179 -17.75 -0.53 -2.33
N GLU A 180 -18.64 0.38 -1.90
CA GLU A 180 -19.52 1.14 -2.79
C GLU A 180 -18.74 2.12 -3.68
N ALA A 181 -17.64 2.70 -3.19
CA ALA A 181 -16.77 3.52 -4.03
C ALA A 181 -16.20 2.71 -5.20
N LEU A 182 -15.82 1.44 -4.97
CA LEU A 182 -15.39 0.53 -6.02
C LEU A 182 -16.55 0.08 -6.93
N THR A 183 -17.66 -0.40 -6.37
CA THR A 183 -18.73 -1.02 -7.18
C THR A 183 -19.67 -0.02 -7.83
N GLY A 184 -19.96 1.08 -7.15
CA GLY A 184 -20.86 2.13 -7.59
C GLY A 184 -20.14 3.21 -8.37
N ALA A 185 -19.18 3.92 -7.76
CA ALA A 185 -18.54 5.07 -8.41
C ALA A 185 -17.54 4.64 -9.49
N HIS A 186 -16.58 3.78 -9.15
CA HIS A 186 -15.51 3.40 -10.06
C HIS A 186 -16.03 2.62 -11.28
N ARG A 187 -16.73 1.50 -11.03
CA ARG A 187 -17.21 0.62 -12.11
C ARG A 187 -18.33 1.26 -12.94
N ALA A 188 -19.13 2.19 -12.41
CA ALA A 188 -20.14 2.90 -13.22
C ALA A 188 -19.58 4.16 -13.90
N GLY A 189 -18.33 4.54 -13.62
CA GLY A 189 -17.66 5.69 -14.20
C GLY A 189 -17.63 5.64 -15.73
N LYS A 190 -17.87 6.79 -16.37
CA LYS A 190 -17.92 6.89 -17.85
C LYS A 190 -16.63 6.41 -18.50
N VAL A 191 -15.48 6.78 -17.94
CA VAL A 191 -14.17 6.40 -18.48
C VAL A 191 -13.96 4.89 -18.35
N TYR A 192 -14.24 4.31 -17.18
CA TYR A 192 -14.20 2.86 -16.95
C TYR A 192 -15.06 2.10 -17.98
N GLN A 193 -16.33 2.49 -18.12
CA GLN A 193 -17.27 1.88 -19.06
C GLN A 193 -16.82 2.02 -20.52
N SER A 194 -16.24 3.17 -20.89
CA SER A 194 -15.76 3.41 -22.25
C SER A 194 -14.45 2.67 -22.58
N ASN A 195 -13.62 2.42 -21.57
CA ASN A 195 -12.33 1.74 -21.73
C ASN A 195 -12.49 0.23 -21.76
N GLY A 196 -13.45 -0.35 -21.02
CA GLY A 196 -13.67 -1.79 -20.94
C GLY A 196 -13.72 -2.49 -22.31
N PRO A 197 -14.59 -2.09 -23.25
CA PRO A 197 -14.67 -2.69 -24.58
C PRO A 197 -13.40 -2.51 -25.42
N LYS A 198 -12.62 -1.44 -25.19
CA LYS A 198 -11.35 -1.19 -25.88
C LYS A 198 -10.19 -2.01 -25.29
N MET A 199 -10.26 -2.27 -23.99
CA MET A 199 -9.28 -3.05 -23.24
C MET A 199 -9.44 -4.54 -23.52
N ALA A 200 -10.69 -5.04 -23.58
CA ALA A 200 -11.00 -6.45 -23.73
C ALA A 200 -10.23 -7.17 -24.87
N PRO A 201 -10.12 -6.65 -26.11
CA PRO A 201 -9.37 -7.32 -27.16
C PRO A 201 -7.85 -7.33 -26.96
N LEU A 202 -7.31 -6.52 -26.04
CA LEU A 202 -5.87 -6.40 -25.79
C LEU A 202 -5.36 -7.38 -24.72
N ILE A 203 -6.27 -7.95 -23.91
CA ILE A 203 -5.96 -8.70 -22.70
C ILE A 203 -6.24 -10.20 -22.91
N ALA A 204 -5.17 -11.00 -22.86
CA ALA A 204 -5.23 -12.45 -22.95
C ALA A 204 -5.69 -13.10 -21.63
N GLN A 205 -5.25 -12.55 -20.49
CA GLN A 205 -5.60 -13.05 -19.16
C GLN A 205 -5.91 -11.90 -18.22
N LYS A 206 -6.96 -12.07 -17.42
CA LYS A 206 -7.39 -11.11 -16.41
C LYS A 206 -7.76 -11.85 -15.14
N SER A 207 -7.13 -11.47 -14.03
CA SER A 207 -7.54 -11.85 -12.68
C SER A 207 -7.75 -10.58 -11.87
N VAL A 208 -8.91 -10.47 -11.21
CA VAL A 208 -9.23 -9.33 -10.34
C VAL A 208 -9.58 -9.91 -8.98
N ILE A 209 -8.76 -9.60 -7.99
CA ILE A 209 -8.87 -10.16 -6.64
C ILE A 209 -9.12 -9.02 -5.66
N GLU A 210 -10.10 -9.20 -4.78
CA GLU A 210 -10.35 -8.32 -3.65
C GLU A 210 -9.58 -8.84 -2.42
N TYR A 211 -8.99 -7.89 -1.69
CA TYR A 211 -8.18 -8.11 -0.49
C TYR A 211 -8.63 -7.18 0.63
N ALA A 212 -8.22 -7.51 1.87
CA ALA A 212 -8.36 -6.65 3.02
C ALA A 212 -6.98 -6.27 3.59
N GLU A 213 -6.87 -5.04 4.11
CA GLU A 213 -5.63 -4.61 4.77
C GLU A 213 -5.34 -5.52 5.98
N SER A 214 -4.06 -5.84 6.18
CA SER A 214 -3.62 -6.54 7.40
C SER A 214 -3.48 -5.60 8.60
N GLY A 215 -3.43 -4.28 8.36
CA GLY A 215 -3.05 -3.28 9.36
C GLY A 215 -1.53 -3.21 9.63
N ILE A 216 -0.71 -3.96 8.88
CA ILE A 216 0.74 -3.99 9.03
C ILE A 216 1.39 -3.08 8.00
N GLY A 217 2.35 -2.28 8.46
CA GLY A 217 3.18 -1.45 7.61
C GLY A 217 2.65 -0.03 7.42
N TYR A 218 2.97 0.57 6.27
CA TYR A 218 2.66 1.97 5.97
C TYR A 218 2.61 2.23 4.46
N ILE A 219 1.69 3.09 4.03
CA ILE A 219 1.64 3.57 2.65
C ILE A 219 2.46 4.86 2.49
N LEU A 220 2.34 5.76 3.47
CA LEU A 220 3.20 6.94 3.61
C LEU A 220 4.00 6.85 4.90
N ARG A 221 5.30 7.17 4.81
CA ARG A 221 6.11 7.49 5.98
C ARG A 221 5.60 8.78 6.61
N GLN A 222 4.74 8.68 7.61
CA GLN A 222 4.58 9.78 8.55
C GLN A 222 5.87 9.89 9.36
N LEU A 223 6.71 10.85 9.01
CA LEU A 223 7.88 11.18 9.81
C LEU A 223 7.37 11.75 11.14
N LYS A 224 7.63 11.03 12.23
CA LYS A 224 7.32 11.44 13.62
C LYS A 224 7.94 12.81 14.00
N TRP A 225 8.83 13.33 13.16
CA TRP A 225 9.63 14.54 13.37
C TRP A 225 8.86 15.87 13.43
N LEU A 226 7.63 15.96 12.92
CA LEU A 226 6.90 17.25 12.94
C LEU A 226 6.00 17.46 14.16
N SER A 227 5.51 16.42 14.83
CA SER A 227 4.68 16.61 16.03
C SER A 227 5.53 16.99 17.25
N GLU A 228 6.67 16.34 17.46
CA GLU A 228 7.52 16.60 18.64
C GLU A 228 8.32 17.91 18.51
N ALA A 229 8.73 18.30 17.29
CA ALA A 229 9.40 19.57 17.06
C ALA A 229 8.45 20.76 17.18
N CYS A 230 7.19 20.63 16.73
CA CYS A 230 6.18 21.67 16.91
C CYS A 230 5.80 21.83 18.39
N GLU A 231 5.63 20.73 19.14
CA GLU A 231 5.38 20.79 20.59
C GLU A 231 6.55 21.38 21.36
N LYS A 232 7.80 21.01 21.06
CA LYS A 232 8.98 21.58 21.73
C LYS A 232 9.21 23.05 21.40
N THR A 233 8.98 23.48 20.16
CA THR A 233 9.16 24.88 19.76
C THR A 233 8.07 25.75 20.39
N THR A 234 6.84 25.24 20.50
CA THR A 234 5.75 25.92 21.20
C THR A 234 6.08 26.03 22.69
N ARG A 235 6.55 24.95 23.34
CA ARG A 235 6.90 24.98 24.78
C ARG A 235 8.05 25.96 25.10
N LEU A 236 9.05 26.08 24.21
CA LEU A 236 10.18 27.00 24.38
C LEU A 236 9.82 28.48 24.16
N THR A 237 8.80 28.80 23.34
CA THR A 237 8.30 30.18 23.23
C THR A 237 7.44 30.57 24.44
N TRP A 238 6.69 29.65 25.04
CA TRP A 238 5.92 29.92 26.27
C TRP A 238 6.80 30.18 27.51
N GLU A 239 7.94 29.49 27.63
CA GLU A 239 8.86 29.69 28.76
C GLU A 239 9.72 30.96 28.63
N LYS A 240 10.01 31.42 27.41
CA LYS A 240 10.76 32.67 27.17
C LYS A 240 9.93 33.95 27.35
N GLU A 241 8.61 33.88 27.24
CA GLU A 241 7.74 35.06 27.34
C GLU A 241 7.25 35.40 28.76
N GLY A 242 7.63 34.65 29.80
CA GLY A 242 7.47 35.08 31.20
C GLY A 242 6.06 35.53 31.61
N ARG A 243 5.00 34.95 31.06
CA ARG A 243 3.62 35.28 31.46
C ARG A 243 3.23 34.45 32.69
N GLN A 244 3.26 35.10 33.87
CA GLN A 244 2.60 34.61 35.06
C GLN A 244 1.11 34.36 34.77
N MET A 245 0.62 33.17 35.12
CA MET A 245 -0.81 32.88 35.12
C MET A 245 -1.50 33.74 36.17
N PHE A 246 -2.35 34.67 35.73
CA PHE A 246 -3.39 35.23 36.58
C PHE A 246 -4.44 34.14 36.85
N HIS A 247 -4.53 33.68 38.10
CA HIS A 247 -5.71 32.99 38.59
C HIS A 247 -6.88 33.98 38.60
N VAL A 248 -7.78 33.86 37.62
CA VAL A 248 -9.09 34.51 37.69
C VAL A 248 -10.06 33.52 38.33
N GLY A 249 -10.26 33.68 39.63
CA GLY A 249 -11.43 33.09 40.29
C GLY A 249 -12.69 33.79 39.80
N SER A 250 -13.72 33.03 39.43
CA SER A 250 -15.08 33.55 39.41
C SER A 250 -15.99 32.57 40.15
N SER A 251 -16.49 33.06 41.28
CA SER A 251 -17.68 32.59 41.94
C SER A 251 -18.90 32.96 41.09
N TYR A 252 -19.75 31.99 40.76
CA TYR A 252 -21.12 32.24 40.34
C TYR A 252 -22.07 31.48 41.25
N GLN A 253 -22.77 32.22 42.11
CA GLN A 253 -24.03 31.82 42.72
C GLN A 253 -25.15 32.01 41.69
N ALA A 254 -26.10 31.09 41.65
CA ALA A 254 -27.45 31.38 41.17
C ALA A 254 -28.46 30.59 42.03
N HIS A 255 -29.22 31.33 42.83
CA HIS A 255 -30.54 30.94 43.29
C HIS A 255 -31.54 31.32 42.19
N LEU A 256 -32.37 30.35 41.78
CA LEU A 256 -33.83 30.42 41.66
C LEU A 256 -34.35 29.01 41.42
#